data_AF-A0A1Y3EE20-F1
#
_entry.id   AF-A0A1Y3EE20-F1
#
_cell.length_a   1.000
_cell.length_b   1.000
_cell.length_c   1.000
_cell.angle_alpha   90.00
_cell.angle_beta   90.00
_cell.angle_gamma   90.00
#
_symmetry.space_group_name_H-M   'P 1'
#
loop_
_entity.id
_entity.type
_entity.pdbx_description
1 polymer ?
#
loop_
_entity_poly.entity_id
_entity_poly.type
_entity_poly.pdbx_seq_one_letter_code
_entity_poly.pdbx_strand_id
1 'polypeptide(L)'
;MIVTFCLCLNDSLAQDMNTIYSTVPGRIASFYYLHHATVAMFLHQIQCNSTYEDLLMLLTVKFYSLFPILIEISTTTLLSIDLSFSKYLNTMKFQELATKCAILLNDSTFDNPHTKTHLLYQAHLQRLELPNVDYETDLKSVLDQSI
;
A
#
# COMPACT_ATOMS: atom_id res chain seq x y z
N MET A 1 -12.18 -15.39 -16.21
CA MET A 1 -11.47 -16.10 -15.12
C MET A 1 -11.22 -15.15 -13.93
N ILE A 2 -12.26 -14.48 -13.42
CA ILE A 2 -12.16 -13.50 -12.29
C ILE A 2 -13.02 -13.96 -11.09
N VAL A 3 -13.94 -14.89 -11.31
CA VAL A 3 -14.92 -15.36 -10.31
C VAL A 3 -14.34 -16.41 -9.35
N THR A 4 -13.21 -17.05 -9.67
CA THR A 4 -12.83 -18.32 -9.03
C THR A 4 -12.23 -18.21 -7.63
N PHE A 5 -11.61 -17.08 -7.23
CA PHE A 5 -10.90 -17.02 -5.95
C PHE A 5 -11.80 -16.74 -4.74
N CYS A 6 -12.81 -15.88 -4.90
CA CYS A 6 -13.71 -15.47 -3.81
C CYS A 6 -15.02 -16.27 -3.79
N LEU A 7 -15.38 -16.90 -4.92
CA LEU A 7 -16.63 -17.63 -5.10
C LEU A 7 -16.35 -19.00 -5.74
N CYS A 8 -17.08 -20.01 -5.29
CA CYS A 8 -17.00 -21.38 -5.81
C CYS A 8 -18.40 -21.85 -6.23
N LEU A 9 -18.46 -22.62 -7.33
CA LEU A 9 -19.67 -23.26 -7.82
C LEU A 9 -19.75 -24.69 -7.28
N ASN A 10 -20.96 -25.18 -6.99
CA ASN A 10 -21.15 -26.57 -6.60
C ASN A 10 -20.98 -27.50 -7.81
N ASP A 11 -19.96 -28.37 -7.80
CA ASP A 11 -19.74 -29.40 -8.84
C ASP A 11 -20.33 -30.77 -8.44
N SER A 12 -21.13 -30.86 -7.36
CA SER A 12 -21.80 -32.11 -7.02
C SER A 12 -22.84 -32.44 -8.11
N LEU A 13 -22.56 -33.48 -8.90
CA LEU A 13 -23.31 -33.98 -10.08
C LEU A 13 -24.79 -34.34 -9.87
N ALA A 14 -25.46 -33.91 -8.80
CA ALA A 14 -26.80 -34.40 -8.47
C ALA A 14 -27.86 -33.36 -8.12
N GLN A 15 -27.56 -32.10 -7.76
CA GLN A 15 -28.61 -31.08 -7.54
C GLN A 15 -27.97 -29.68 -7.45
N ASP A 16 -28.49 -28.76 -8.25
CA ASP A 16 -28.24 -27.30 -8.23
C ASP A 16 -26.88 -26.80 -8.73
N MET A 17 -26.65 -26.91 -10.05
CA MET A 17 -25.59 -26.24 -10.82
C MET A 17 -25.62 -24.68 -10.77
N ASN A 18 -26.49 -24.10 -9.94
CA ASN A 18 -26.73 -22.65 -9.87
C ASN A 18 -26.45 -22.06 -8.47
N THR A 19 -25.90 -22.85 -7.55
CA THR A 19 -25.57 -22.38 -6.20
C THR A 19 -24.12 -21.92 -6.11
N ILE A 20 -23.91 -20.70 -5.63
CA ILE A 20 -22.60 -20.09 -5.43
C ILE A 20 -22.31 -20.00 -3.93
N TYR A 21 -21.09 -20.34 -3.52
CA TYR A 21 -20.63 -20.21 -2.14
C TYR A 21 -19.42 -19.28 -2.05
N SER A 22 -19.32 -18.58 -0.92
CA SER A 22 -18.13 -17.80 -0.60
C SER A 22 -17.00 -18.72 -0.12
N THR A 23 -15.83 -18.57 -0.75
CA THR A 23 -14.59 -19.24 -0.32
C THR A 23 -14.02 -18.52 0.91
N VAL A 24 -13.00 -19.10 1.58
CA VAL A 24 -12.31 -18.42 2.70
C VAL A 24 -11.77 -17.04 2.28
N PRO A 25 -11.07 -16.90 1.13
CA PRO A 25 -10.67 -15.58 0.62
C PRO A 25 -11.84 -14.62 0.38
N GLY A 26 -12.97 -15.12 -0.13
CA GLY A 26 -14.16 -14.29 -0.34
C GLY A 26 -14.76 -13.78 0.97
N ARG A 27 -14.76 -14.60 2.02
CA ARG A 27 -15.20 -14.19 3.36
C ARG A 27 -14.26 -13.15 3.96
N ILE A 28 -12.94 -13.33 3.82
CA ILE A 28 -11.94 -12.35 4.27
C ILE A 28 -12.14 -11.03 3.53
N ALA A 29 -12.30 -11.08 2.19
CA ALA A 29 -12.55 -9.90 1.37
C ALA A 29 -13.80 -9.14 1.84
N SER A 30 -14.90 -9.86 2.05
CA SER A 30 -16.17 -9.26 2.49
C SER A 30 -16.11 -8.71 3.91
N PHE A 31 -15.44 -9.40 4.83
CA PHE A 31 -15.39 -9.02 6.24
C PHE A 31 -14.54 -7.77 6.46
N TYR A 32 -13.40 -7.67 5.77
CA TYR A 32 -12.48 -6.54 5.87
C TYR A 32 -12.66 -5.51 4.75
N TYR A 33 -13.77 -5.57 4.00
CA TYR A 33 -14.05 -4.67 2.87
C TYR A 33 -12.90 -4.55 1.85
N LEU A 34 -12.13 -5.63 1.67
CA LEU A 34 -10.99 -5.65 0.75
C LEU A 34 -11.46 -5.91 -0.67
N HIS A 35 -10.92 -5.15 -1.62
CA HIS A 35 -11.12 -5.43 -3.04
C HIS A 35 -10.60 -6.84 -3.40
N HIS A 36 -11.35 -7.62 -4.17
CA HIS A 36 -11.00 -9.01 -4.49
C HIS A 36 -9.61 -9.16 -5.13
N ALA A 37 -9.17 -8.14 -5.90
CA ALA A 37 -7.84 -8.13 -6.51
C ALA A 37 -6.72 -8.03 -5.48
N THR A 38 -6.96 -7.36 -4.35
CA THR A 38 -6.02 -7.30 -3.21
C THR A 38 -5.83 -8.69 -2.62
N VAL A 39 -6.94 -9.38 -2.34
CA VAL A 39 -6.90 -10.72 -1.76
C VAL A 39 -6.26 -11.71 -2.73
N ALA A 40 -6.55 -11.60 -4.03
CA ALA A 40 -5.87 -12.39 -5.05
C ALA A 40 -4.36 -12.12 -5.08
N MET A 41 -3.93 -10.85 -5.03
CA MET A 41 -2.52 -10.48 -4.97
C MET A 41 -1.84 -11.07 -3.73
N PHE A 42 -2.48 -10.96 -2.56
CA PHE A 42 -1.98 -11.52 -1.30
C PHE A 42 -1.80 -13.04 -1.40
N LEU A 43 -2.78 -13.75 -1.95
CA LEU A 43 -2.70 -15.21 -2.11
C LEU A 43 -1.58 -15.67 -3.06
N HIS A 44 -1.22 -14.87 -4.06
CA HIS A 44 -0.14 -15.21 -4.98
C HIS A 44 1.24 -14.84 -4.46
N GLN A 45 1.34 -13.73 -3.72
CA GLN A 45 2.62 -13.13 -3.34
C GLN A 45 3.05 -13.45 -1.91
N ILE A 46 2.12 -13.67 -0.98
CA ILE A 46 2.45 -14.07 0.39
C ILE A 46 2.82 -15.56 0.37
N GLN A 47 4.03 -15.85 0.79
CA GLN A 47 4.58 -17.19 0.93
C GLN A 47 4.88 -17.50 2.40
N CYS A 48 5.00 -18.77 2.76
CA CYS A 48 5.31 -19.18 4.13
C CYS A 48 6.70 -18.74 4.61
N ASN A 49 7.61 -18.41 3.69
CA ASN A 49 8.94 -17.87 3.96
C ASN A 49 9.04 -16.35 3.70
N SER A 50 7.92 -15.66 3.45
CA SER A 50 7.93 -14.22 3.26
C SER A 50 8.46 -13.52 4.51
N THR A 51 9.45 -12.67 4.31
CA THR A 51 10.01 -11.85 5.38
C THR A 51 9.09 -10.67 5.68
N TYR A 52 9.36 -10.00 6.80
CA TYR A 52 8.69 -8.74 7.13
C TYR A 52 8.85 -7.69 6.01
N GLU A 53 10.02 -7.65 5.38
CA GLU A 53 10.33 -6.71 4.29
C GLU A 53 9.45 -6.99 3.07
N ASP A 54 9.27 -8.26 2.72
CA ASP A 54 8.41 -8.69 1.61
C ASP A 54 6.96 -8.29 1.85
N LEU A 55 6.46 -8.50 3.08
CA LEU A 55 5.09 -8.13 3.47
C LEU A 55 4.89 -6.60 3.41
N LEU A 56 5.88 -5.83 3.87
CA LEU A 56 5.84 -4.37 3.85
C LEU A 56 5.85 -3.82 2.42
N MET A 57 6.68 -4.40 1.55
CA MET A 57 6.71 -4.06 0.12
C MET A 57 5.38 -4.37 -0.56
N LEU A 58 4.79 -5.51 -0.24
CA LEU A 58 3.51 -5.94 -0.78
C LEU A 58 2.35 -5.01 -0.36
N LEU A 59 2.33 -4.53 0.89
CA LEU A 59 1.39 -3.49 1.34
C LEU A 59 1.58 -2.16 0.58
N THR A 60 2.84 -1.79 0.33
CA THR A 60 3.19 -0.56 -0.41
C THR A 60 2.68 -0.58 -1.85
N VAL A 61 2.88 -1.70 -2.57
CA VAL A 61 2.43 -1.87 -3.95
C VAL A 61 0.91 -1.76 -4.06
N LYS A 62 0.18 -2.33 -3.08
CA LYS A 62 -1.27 -2.29 -3.08
C LYS A 62 -1.83 -0.88 -2.99
N PHE A 63 -1.28 -0.05 -2.09
CA PHE A 63 -1.76 1.30 -1.83
C PHE A 63 -1.74 2.18 -3.10
N TYR A 64 -0.68 2.09 -3.89
CA TYR A 64 -0.58 2.84 -5.15
C TYR A 64 -1.62 2.45 -6.19
N SER A 65 -1.92 1.14 -6.32
CA SER A 65 -2.93 0.66 -7.28
C SER A 65 -4.32 1.25 -7.02
N LEU A 66 -4.59 1.67 -5.78
CA LEU A 66 -5.86 2.27 -5.38
C LEU A 66 -5.86 3.80 -5.50
N PHE A 67 -4.69 4.46 -5.44
CA PHE A 67 -4.60 5.92 -5.36
C PHE A 67 -3.51 6.57 -6.24
N PRO A 68 -3.57 6.45 -7.58
CA PRO A 68 -2.77 7.32 -8.46
C PRO A 68 -3.05 8.82 -8.23
N ILE A 69 -4.29 9.15 -7.84
CA ILE A 69 -4.86 10.51 -7.86
C ILE A 69 -4.43 11.38 -6.66
N LEU A 70 -4.27 10.81 -5.45
CA LEU A 70 -3.83 11.60 -4.28
C LEU A 70 -2.37 12.03 -4.40
N ILE A 71 -1.54 11.17 -4.99
CA ILE A 71 -0.14 11.46 -5.28
C ILE A 71 -0.05 12.58 -6.33
N GLU A 72 -0.84 12.50 -7.39
CA GLU A 72 -0.86 13.53 -8.42
C GLU A 72 -1.26 14.89 -7.83
N ILE A 73 -2.19 14.96 -6.88
CA ILE A 73 -2.56 16.22 -6.21
C ILE A 73 -1.41 16.78 -5.35
N SER A 74 -0.65 15.90 -4.67
CA SER A 74 0.54 16.32 -3.91
C SER A 74 1.71 16.80 -4.80
N THR A 75 1.79 16.31 -6.04
CA THR A 75 2.85 16.67 -7.00
C THR A 75 2.46 17.80 -7.96
N THR A 76 1.16 18.01 -8.21
CA THR A 76 0.65 18.99 -9.19
C THR A 76 0.22 20.33 -8.60
N THR A 77 0.30 20.53 -7.28
CA THR A 77 0.12 21.87 -6.68
C THR A 77 1.38 22.73 -6.91
N LEU A 78 1.66 23.04 -8.17
CA LEU A 78 2.66 23.99 -8.62
C LEU A 78 2.00 25.35 -8.90
N LEU A 79 2.10 26.26 -7.93
CA LEU A 79 2.21 27.69 -8.23
C LEU A 79 3.69 28.07 -8.10
N SER A 80 4.22 28.59 -9.20
CA SER A 80 5.62 28.60 -9.61
C SER A 80 6.56 29.41 -8.70
N ILE A 81 7.81 28.92 -8.57
CA ILE A 81 9.04 29.55 -8.05
C ILE A 81 9.35 29.33 -6.57
N ASP A 82 8.41 29.44 -5.63
CA ASP A 82 8.70 29.30 -4.19
C ASP A 82 8.76 27.81 -3.71
N LEU A 83 8.18 26.90 -4.51
CA LEU A 83 8.12 25.46 -4.23
C LEU A 83 9.45 24.73 -4.40
N SER A 84 10.42 25.26 -5.16
CA SER A 84 11.68 24.54 -5.42
C SER A 84 12.51 24.36 -4.14
N PHE A 85 12.60 25.41 -3.32
CA PHE A 85 13.33 25.36 -2.06
C PHE A 85 12.60 24.53 -1.01
N SER A 86 11.27 24.68 -0.89
CA SER A 86 10.45 23.85 0.00
C SER A 86 10.48 22.37 -0.39
N LYS A 87 10.41 22.05 -1.69
CA LYS A 87 10.55 20.69 -2.20
C LYS A 87 11.93 20.12 -1.89
N TYR A 88 13.00 20.89 -2.12
CA TYR A 88 14.36 20.49 -1.79
C TYR A 88 14.55 20.20 -0.29
N LEU A 89 14.03 21.06 0.59
CA LEU A 89 14.05 20.82 2.03
C LEU A 89 13.28 19.57 2.44
N ASN A 90 12.11 19.33 1.82
CA ASN A 90 11.33 18.13 2.05
C ASN A 90 12.06 16.86 1.60
N THR A 91 12.76 16.90 0.46
CA THR A 91 13.60 15.78 -0.02
C THR A 91 14.77 15.51 0.93
N MET A 92 15.43 16.55 1.44
CA MET A 92 16.52 16.39 2.42
C MET A 92 16.02 15.75 3.72
N LYS A 93 14.86 16.21 4.22
CA LYS A 93 14.20 15.62 5.40
C LYS A 93 13.76 14.17 5.16
N PHE A 94 13.29 13.87 3.95
CA PHE A 94 12.92 12.52 3.55
C PHE A 94 14.13 11.59 3.56
N GLN A 95 15.26 12.06 3.02
CA GLN A 95 16.50 11.31 2.99
C GLN A 95 17.05 11.10 4.41
N GLU A 96 16.97 12.10 5.29
CA GLU A 96 17.34 11.94 6.70
C GLU A 96 16.48 10.87 7.39
N LEU A 97 15.16 10.87 7.16
CA LEU A 97 14.27 9.83 7.68
C LEU A 97 14.63 8.44 7.11
N ALA A 98 14.96 8.36 5.81
CA ALA A 98 15.39 7.13 5.15
C ALA A 98 16.64 6.52 5.77
N THR A 99 17.60 7.34 6.23
CA THR A 99 18.80 6.83 6.92
C THR A 99 18.51 6.25 8.31
N LYS A 100 17.39 6.62 8.94
CA LYS A 100 16.96 6.11 10.26
C LYS A 100 16.13 4.82 10.15
N CYS A 101 15.65 4.51 8.95
CA CYS A 101 14.81 3.36 8.70
C CYS A 101 15.61 2.06 8.55
N ALA A 102 14.99 0.92 8.90
CA ALA A 102 15.71 -0.38 8.90
C ALA A 102 15.96 -0.92 7.48
N ILE A 103 15.05 -0.65 6.54
CA ILE A 103 15.17 -1.13 5.16
C ILE A 103 15.64 0.05 4.31
N LEU A 104 16.89 -0.06 3.83
CA LEU A 104 17.51 0.92 2.95
C LEU A 104 16.81 0.94 1.60
N LEU A 105 16.40 2.13 1.17
CA LEU A 105 15.80 2.38 -0.13
C LEU A 105 16.89 2.92 -1.07
N ASN A 106 16.86 2.48 -2.34
CA ASN A 106 17.81 2.98 -3.34
C ASN A 106 17.53 4.45 -3.68
N ASP A 107 18.58 5.29 -3.69
CA ASP A 107 18.49 6.75 -3.83
C ASP A 107 17.77 7.23 -5.10
N SER A 108 17.70 6.41 -6.15
CA SER A 108 17.03 6.72 -7.42
C SER A 108 15.50 6.70 -7.35
N THR A 109 14.92 6.39 -6.18
CA THR A 109 13.48 6.18 -6.01
C THR A 109 12.78 7.25 -5.18
N PHE A 110 13.48 8.30 -4.71
CA PHE A 110 12.88 9.30 -3.81
C PHE A 110 11.80 10.19 -4.43
N ASP A 111 11.80 10.36 -5.76
CA ASP A 111 10.69 11.02 -6.47
C ASP A 111 9.49 10.09 -6.69
N ASN A 112 9.60 8.81 -6.28
CA ASN A 112 8.53 7.84 -6.44
C ASN A 112 7.61 7.86 -5.20
N PRO A 113 6.29 8.07 -5.37
CA PRO A 113 5.31 7.96 -4.29
C PRO A 113 5.29 6.62 -3.55
N HIS A 114 5.70 5.53 -4.21
CA HIS A 114 5.85 4.22 -3.59
C HIS A 114 6.86 4.27 -2.44
N THR A 115 7.99 4.94 -2.66
CA THR A 115 9.07 5.11 -1.69
C THR A 115 8.61 5.94 -0.50
N LYS A 116 7.81 6.98 -0.74
CA LYS A 116 7.19 7.79 0.32
C LYS A 116 6.30 6.96 1.24
N THR A 117 5.37 6.21 0.65
CA THR A 117 4.44 5.35 1.39
C THR A 117 5.20 4.28 2.18
N HIS A 118 6.18 3.66 1.55
CA HIS A 118 7.01 2.63 2.18
C HIS A 118 7.79 3.18 3.39
N LEU A 119 8.40 4.36 3.24
CA LEU A 119 9.15 5.01 4.31
C LEU A 119 8.23 5.43 5.47
N LEU A 120 7.03 5.94 5.17
CA LEU A 120 6.05 6.30 6.19
C LEU A 120 5.60 5.08 7.01
N TYR A 121 5.38 3.93 6.36
CA TYR A 121 5.11 2.69 7.09
C TYR A 121 6.28 2.27 7.99
N GLN A 122 7.52 2.34 7.48
CA GLN A 122 8.69 2.03 8.30
C GLN A 122 8.79 2.97 9.50
N ALA A 123 8.65 4.28 9.29
CA ALA A 123 8.68 5.28 10.34
C ALA A 123 7.61 5.03 11.41
N HIS A 124 6.39 4.67 11.01
CA HIS A 124 5.32 4.34 11.93
C HIS A 124 5.61 3.08 12.75
N LEU A 125 6.00 1.99 12.09
CA LEU A 125 6.27 0.71 12.74
C LEU A 125 7.48 0.77 13.68
N GLN A 126 8.45 1.63 13.36
CA GLN A 126 9.62 1.91 14.18
C GLN A 126 9.44 3.04 15.19
N ARG A 127 8.27 3.72 15.19
CA ARG A 127 7.97 4.87 16.05
C ARG A 127 8.99 6.00 15.91
N LEU A 128 9.47 6.25 14.70
CA LEU A 128 10.36 7.36 14.40
C LEU A 128 9.60 8.69 14.41
N GLU A 129 10.29 9.75 14.81
CA GLU A 129 9.77 11.12 14.72
C GLU A 129 9.70 11.57 13.27
N LEU A 130 8.55 12.13 12.86
CA LEU A 130 8.35 12.62 11.51
C LEU A 130 8.90 14.05 11.35
N PRO A 131 9.49 14.41 10.19
CA PRO A 131 10.20 15.69 10.05
C PRO A 131 9.33 16.96 10.01
N ASN A 132 8.02 16.81 9.75
CA ASN A 132 7.03 17.89 9.71
C ASN A 132 5.59 17.35 9.76
N VAL A 133 4.63 18.27 9.91
CA VAL A 133 3.19 17.99 9.96
C VAL A 133 2.63 17.43 8.63
N ASP A 134 3.25 17.75 7.50
CA ASP A 134 2.83 17.23 6.20
C ASP A 134 3.03 15.70 6.15
N TYR A 135 4.17 15.21 6.62
CA TYR A 135 4.44 13.76 6.75
C TYR A 135 3.49 13.09 7.75
N GLU A 136 3.09 13.77 8.83
CA GLU A 136 2.09 13.23 9.77
C GLU A 136 0.71 13.09 9.11
N THR A 137 0.34 14.06 8.27
CA THR A 137 -0.94 14.05 7.55
C THR A 137 -0.94 12.97 6.49
N ASP A 138 0.17 12.84 5.75
CA ASP A 138 0.36 11.77 4.78
C ASP A 138 0.35 10.40 5.46
N LEU A 139 1.02 10.26 6.62
CA LEU A 139 1.01 9.01 7.37
C LEU A 139 -0.41 8.62 7.81
N LYS A 140 -1.18 9.57 8.33
CA LYS A 140 -2.60 9.31 8.69
C LYS A 140 -3.39 8.82 7.48
N SER A 141 -3.25 9.49 6.35
CA SER A 141 -3.90 9.07 5.09
C SER A 141 -3.48 7.67 4.64
N VAL A 142 -2.19 7.32 4.80
CA VAL A 142 -1.69 5.97 4.50
C VAL A 142 -2.28 4.93 5.46
N LEU A 143 -2.32 5.22 6.76
CA LEU A 143 -2.80 4.29 7.77
C LEU A 143 -4.32 4.08 7.70
N ASP A 144 -5.10 5.14 7.47
CA ASP A 144 -6.57 5.08 7.40
C ASP A 144 -7.08 4.16 6.28
N GLN A 145 -6.27 3.88 5.25
CA GLN A 145 -6.64 2.96 4.18
C GLN A 145 -5.98 1.58 4.30
N SER A 146 -5.13 1.39 5.30
CA SER A 146 -4.44 0.12 5.57
C SER A 146 -5.22 -0.80 6.52
N ILE A 147 -6.28 -0.26 7.14
CA ILE A 147 -7.14 -0.89 8.16
C ILE A 147 -8.55 -1.05 7.60
#